data_AF-A0A316IZA7-F1
#
_entry.id   AF-A0A316IZA7-F1
#
_cell.length_a   1.000
_cell.length_b   1.000
_cell.length_c   1.000
_cell.angle_alpha   90.00
_cell.angle_beta   90.00
_cell.angle_gamma   90.00
#
_symmetry.space_group_name_H-M   'P 1'
#
loop_
_entity.id
_entity.type
_entity.pdbx_description
1 polymer ?
#
loop_
_entity_poly.entity_id
_entity_poly.type
_entity_poly.pdbx_seq_one_letter_code
_entity_poly.pdbx_strand_id
1 'polypeptide(L)'
;MARKVIKVNLDLDRIHCFDEGDGWGSAEPYLWTVFFKIDGDSVRLTDGLALSGTPTVQGTPGSHGNLGDTDVDAGDDVAVPAAIGEWETFLKPIPVPASLSGLVQDLGGVVGVVAILMEEDNVSDDGAEAGHRALDAAVRGALQQIIDTRSLTNQDVSDSEIQGFTDAIEARVKDAIVSQQNVFENLWSWLNPDDTIGVKVFVFKHDDLDPAVNLDFSQRWRNEGDWELFGHLTSAPLCPVDALSGLFDAAPAGGAKRSAAAPDLGPMRAFRDGEYRRMPGLAPWFALAERHAARVLRLALAQPELLASARKMVEWGNLIVQRPDERLSEEHVRHAERLLAALSAHRRRDARVDASRALSVLRALHGKTHREAMQFLASVAPARHPTVAGNPSARVQPRRRGGDAAAGG
;
A
#
# COMPACT_ATOMS: atom_id res chain seq x y z
N MET A 1 19.78 0.47 -16.81
CA MET A 1 19.91 1.63 -15.89
C MET A 1 19.95 1.05 -14.48
N ALA A 2 20.64 1.68 -13.53
CA ALA A 2 20.59 1.20 -12.15
C ALA A 2 19.14 1.21 -11.64
N ARG A 3 18.69 0.08 -11.08
CA ARG A 3 17.38 -0.05 -10.47
C ARG A 3 17.26 0.96 -9.33
N LYS A 4 16.07 1.54 -9.16
CA LYS A 4 15.82 2.52 -8.10
C LYS A 4 15.07 1.89 -6.95
N VAL A 5 15.18 2.48 -5.76
CA VAL A 5 14.26 2.17 -4.67
C VAL A 5 12.87 2.66 -5.08
N ILE A 6 11.90 1.77 -5.05
CA ILE A 6 10.49 2.09 -5.32
C ILE A 6 9.67 1.86 -4.05
N LYS A 7 8.65 2.69 -3.87
CA LYS A 7 7.61 2.50 -2.89
C LYS A 7 6.54 1.59 -3.49
N VAL A 8 6.06 0.64 -2.71
CA VAL A 8 5.01 -0.31 -3.11
C VAL A 8 3.86 -0.23 -2.12
N ASN A 9 2.64 -0.19 -2.63
CA ASN A 9 1.42 -0.41 -1.88
C ASN A 9 0.69 -1.61 -2.49
N LEU A 10 0.64 -2.71 -1.76
CA LEU A 10 -0.12 -3.90 -2.13
C LEU A 10 -1.41 -3.91 -1.30
N ASP A 11 -2.54 -4.02 -1.99
CA ASP A 11 -3.85 -3.82 -1.41
C ASP A 11 -4.82 -4.89 -1.92
N LEU A 12 -5.26 -5.78 -1.04
CA LEU A 12 -6.44 -6.61 -1.24
C LEU A 12 -7.67 -5.76 -0.88
N ASP A 13 -8.59 -5.61 -1.82
CA ASP A 13 -9.68 -4.65 -1.76
C ASP A 13 -10.97 -5.28 -1.25
N ARG A 14 -11.44 -6.31 -1.96
CA ARG A 14 -12.71 -6.98 -1.69
C ARG A 14 -12.71 -8.43 -2.16
N ILE A 15 -13.67 -9.18 -1.64
CA ILE A 15 -14.03 -10.53 -2.09
C ILE A 15 -15.45 -10.45 -2.63
N HIS A 16 -15.70 -11.05 -3.79
CA HIS A 16 -17.04 -11.21 -4.34
C HIS A 16 -17.49 -12.65 -4.20
N CYS A 17 -18.69 -12.87 -3.67
CA CYS A 17 -19.35 -14.16 -3.64
C CYS A 17 -20.25 -14.29 -4.87
N PHE A 18 -19.96 -15.23 -5.77
CA PHE A 18 -20.87 -15.57 -6.89
C PHE A 18 -21.87 -16.66 -6.50
N ASP A 19 -21.46 -17.56 -5.61
CA ASP A 19 -22.20 -18.71 -5.09
C ASP A 19 -21.54 -19.09 -3.76
N GLU A 20 -22.28 -19.03 -2.66
CA GLU A 20 -21.78 -19.34 -1.32
C GLU A 20 -21.47 -20.83 -1.14
N GLY A 21 -22.03 -21.70 -1.98
CA GLY A 21 -21.80 -23.15 -1.90
C GLY A 21 -22.55 -23.86 -0.77
N ASP A 22 -23.07 -23.12 0.21
CA ASP A 22 -23.82 -23.66 1.32
C ASP A 22 -25.30 -23.86 1.02
N GLY A 23 -25.81 -25.06 1.35
CA GLY A 23 -27.21 -25.38 1.09
C GLY A 23 -28.18 -24.58 1.95
N TRP A 24 -27.96 -24.55 3.27
CA TRP A 24 -28.85 -23.97 4.28
C TRP A 24 -28.02 -23.17 5.28
N GLY A 25 -27.89 -21.86 5.07
CA GLY A 25 -27.08 -20.98 5.90
C GLY A 25 -26.60 -19.77 5.10
N SER A 26 -25.76 -18.96 5.73
CA SER A 26 -25.03 -17.85 5.13
C SER A 26 -23.55 -18.12 5.30
N ALA A 27 -22.72 -17.76 4.32
CA ALA A 27 -21.28 -17.98 4.43
C ALA A 27 -20.65 -16.97 5.41
N GLU A 28 -19.69 -17.45 6.19
CA GLU A 28 -18.88 -16.78 7.19
C GLU A 28 -17.40 -16.79 6.76
N PRO A 29 -17.02 -16.15 5.62
CA PRO A 29 -15.66 -16.23 5.13
C PRO A 29 -14.70 -15.44 6.01
N TYR A 30 -13.47 -15.92 6.09
CA TYR A 30 -12.35 -15.19 6.67
C TYR A 30 -11.07 -15.36 5.86
N LEU A 31 -10.17 -14.38 5.96
CA LEU A 31 -9.00 -14.28 5.09
C LEU A 31 -7.69 -14.29 5.87
N TRP A 32 -6.82 -15.24 5.57
CA TRP A 32 -5.43 -15.21 6.01
C TRP A 32 -4.55 -14.56 4.95
N THR A 33 -3.70 -13.64 5.41
CA THR A 33 -2.72 -13.00 4.54
C THR A 33 -1.33 -13.01 5.17
N VAL A 34 -0.33 -13.22 4.32
CA VAL A 34 1.08 -13.07 4.70
C VAL A 34 1.78 -12.28 3.61
N PHE A 35 2.13 -11.05 3.91
CA PHE A 35 2.89 -10.20 3.00
C PHE A 35 4.38 -10.50 3.10
N PHE A 36 5.09 -10.41 1.99
CA PHE A 36 6.53 -10.66 1.99
C PHE A 36 7.29 -9.84 0.95
N LYS A 37 8.59 -9.64 1.21
CA LYS A 37 9.54 -9.16 0.21
C LYS A 37 10.92 -9.81 0.37
N ILE A 38 11.64 -9.89 -0.74
CA ILE A 38 13.06 -10.26 -0.83
C ILE A 38 13.73 -9.11 -1.57
N ASP A 39 14.52 -8.31 -0.87
CA ASP A 39 15.08 -7.08 -1.42
C ASP A 39 16.38 -6.66 -0.73
N GLY A 40 16.97 -5.55 -1.19
CA GLY A 40 18.26 -5.05 -0.71
C GLY A 40 18.30 -4.54 0.73
N ASP A 41 17.19 -4.56 1.49
CA ASP A 41 17.24 -4.27 2.93
C ASP A 41 17.94 -5.38 3.71
N SER A 42 17.73 -6.63 3.31
CA SER A 42 18.15 -7.80 4.07
C SER A 42 18.80 -8.89 3.23
N VAL A 43 18.84 -8.76 1.90
CA VAL A 43 19.43 -9.71 0.97
C VAL A 43 20.49 -9.02 0.10
N ARG A 44 21.57 -9.76 -0.22
CA ARG A 44 22.66 -9.31 -1.10
C ARG A 44 23.14 -10.46 -1.99
N LEU A 45 23.76 -10.12 -3.12
CA LEU A 45 24.56 -11.09 -3.88
C LEU A 45 25.93 -11.22 -3.21
N THR A 46 26.45 -12.44 -3.13
CA THR A 46 27.80 -12.73 -2.64
C THR A 46 28.82 -12.77 -3.78
N ASP A 47 30.12 -12.73 -3.46
CA ASP A 47 31.18 -12.96 -4.46
C ASP A 47 31.08 -14.33 -5.14
N GLY A 48 30.47 -15.32 -4.46
CA GLY A 48 30.15 -16.63 -5.00
C GLY A 48 28.93 -16.67 -5.93
N LEU A 49 28.39 -15.51 -6.31
CA LEU A 49 27.20 -15.36 -7.17
C LEU A 49 25.91 -15.95 -6.59
N ALA A 50 25.88 -16.31 -5.32
CA ALA A 50 24.68 -16.77 -4.61
C ALA A 50 24.04 -15.62 -3.81
N LEU A 51 22.72 -15.67 -3.63
CA LEU A 51 22.03 -14.79 -2.69
C LEU A 51 22.36 -15.18 -1.25
N SER A 52 22.36 -14.19 -0.37
CA SER A 52 22.52 -14.39 1.08
C SER A 52 21.75 -13.32 1.83
N GLY A 53 21.09 -13.70 2.92
CA GLY A 53 20.27 -12.80 3.69
C GLY A 53 19.06 -13.50 4.30
N THR A 54 18.07 -12.70 4.67
CA THR A 54 16.79 -13.19 5.21
C THR A 54 15.61 -12.49 4.52
N PRO A 55 14.47 -13.15 4.33
CA PRO A 55 13.30 -12.51 3.77
C PRO A 55 12.63 -11.60 4.81
N THR A 56 11.93 -10.58 4.33
CA THR A 56 11.00 -9.82 5.16
C THR A 56 9.63 -10.46 5.02
N VAL A 57 9.03 -10.86 6.14
CA VAL A 57 7.67 -11.41 6.22
C VAL A 57 6.88 -10.59 7.23
N GLN A 58 5.69 -10.18 6.81
CA GLN A 58 4.73 -9.39 7.57
C GLN A 58 3.42 -10.19 7.65
N GLY A 59 3.22 -10.86 8.78
CA GLY A 59 1.94 -11.47 9.12
C GLY A 59 0.87 -10.43 9.46
N THR A 60 -0.37 -10.87 9.47
CA THR A 60 -1.56 -10.10 9.86
C THR A 60 -2.32 -10.84 10.97
N PRO A 61 -3.36 -10.25 11.56
CA PRO A 61 -4.33 -11.06 12.32
C PRO A 61 -4.93 -12.18 11.46
N GLY A 62 -5.29 -13.30 12.08
CA GLY A 62 -5.79 -14.51 11.43
C GLY A 62 -7.00 -15.16 12.12
N SER A 63 -7.59 -14.57 13.16
CA SER A 63 -8.85 -15.06 13.73
C SER A 63 -10.00 -15.01 12.73
N HIS A 64 -11.07 -15.72 13.09
CA HIS A 64 -12.40 -15.61 12.51
C HIS A 64 -12.96 -14.19 12.58
N GLY A 65 -14.00 -13.92 11.78
CA GLY A 65 -14.63 -12.61 11.67
C GLY A 65 -13.73 -11.46 11.23
N ASN A 66 -12.54 -11.74 10.68
CA ASN A 66 -11.55 -10.71 10.33
C ASN A 66 -11.93 -9.88 9.09
N LEU A 67 -12.95 -10.31 8.35
CA LEU A 67 -13.61 -9.53 7.29
C LEU A 67 -14.74 -8.64 7.83
N GLY A 68 -15.24 -8.93 9.04
CA GLY A 68 -16.28 -8.16 9.73
C GLY A 68 -17.71 -8.39 9.24
N ASP A 69 -17.88 -9.13 8.14
CA ASP A 69 -19.16 -9.65 7.66
C ASP A 69 -19.20 -11.16 7.89
N THR A 70 -20.33 -11.66 8.38
CA THR A 70 -20.55 -13.06 8.77
C THR A 70 -21.88 -13.58 8.19
N ASP A 71 -22.43 -12.92 7.19
CA ASP A 71 -23.70 -13.29 6.57
C ASP A 71 -23.62 -12.93 5.07
N VAL A 72 -22.81 -13.71 4.35
CA VAL A 72 -22.47 -13.42 2.95
C VAL A 72 -23.31 -14.29 2.02
N ASP A 73 -24.14 -13.65 1.20
CA ASP A 73 -24.98 -14.31 0.19
C ASP A 73 -24.37 -14.20 -1.23
N ALA A 74 -24.81 -15.05 -2.15
CA ALA A 74 -24.53 -14.89 -3.58
C ALA A 74 -24.87 -13.50 -4.10
N GLY A 75 -23.85 -12.84 -4.66
CA GLY A 75 -23.90 -11.49 -5.21
C GLY A 75 -23.29 -10.42 -4.32
N ASP A 76 -22.95 -10.74 -3.07
CA ASP A 76 -22.36 -9.79 -2.13
C ASP A 76 -20.89 -9.50 -2.39
N ASP A 77 -20.48 -8.29 -2.00
CA ASP A 77 -19.09 -7.83 -1.99
C ASP A 77 -18.65 -7.58 -0.53
N VAL A 78 -17.70 -8.39 -0.05
CA VAL A 78 -17.11 -8.25 1.28
C VAL A 78 -15.84 -7.42 1.18
N ALA A 79 -15.81 -6.28 1.85
CA ALA A 79 -14.62 -5.41 1.86
C ALA A 79 -13.51 -6.01 2.73
N VAL A 80 -12.29 -6.15 2.18
CA VAL A 80 -11.15 -6.62 2.95
C VAL A 80 -10.62 -5.49 3.85
N PRO A 81 -10.59 -5.65 5.18
CA PRO A 81 -10.10 -4.58 6.05
C PRO A 81 -8.60 -4.33 5.87
N ALA A 82 -8.17 -3.06 5.95
CA ALA A 82 -6.77 -2.69 5.74
C ALA A 82 -5.76 -3.34 6.70
N ALA A 83 -6.22 -3.86 7.84
CA ALA A 83 -5.38 -4.56 8.82
C ALA A 83 -4.87 -5.91 8.30
N ILE A 84 -5.62 -6.54 7.39
CA ILE A 84 -5.27 -7.80 6.74
C ILE A 84 -5.07 -7.63 5.22
N GLY A 85 -5.64 -6.58 4.61
CA GLY A 85 -5.58 -6.38 3.17
C GLY A 85 -4.48 -5.46 2.66
N GLU A 86 -3.84 -4.62 3.49
CA GLU A 86 -2.95 -3.56 2.98
C GLU A 86 -1.54 -3.59 3.57
N TRP A 87 -0.53 -3.65 2.69
CA TRP A 87 0.87 -3.50 3.06
C TRP A 87 1.57 -2.44 2.21
N GLU A 88 2.14 -1.46 2.91
CA GLU A 88 3.00 -0.44 2.32
C GLU A 88 4.45 -0.72 2.69
N THR A 89 5.32 -0.79 1.67
CA THR A 89 6.73 -1.09 1.85
C THR A 89 7.60 -0.39 0.81
N PHE A 90 8.91 -0.61 0.89
CA PHE A 90 9.87 -0.24 -0.14
C PHE A 90 10.47 -1.51 -0.74
N LEU A 91 10.71 -1.47 -2.05
CA LEU A 91 11.47 -2.48 -2.76
C LEU A 91 12.82 -1.89 -3.16
N LYS A 92 13.88 -2.34 -2.51
CA LYS A 92 15.26 -1.91 -2.76
C LYS A 92 15.98 -2.90 -3.67
N PRO A 93 16.76 -2.42 -4.66
CA PRO A 93 17.61 -3.30 -5.44
C PRO A 93 18.54 -4.11 -4.54
N ILE A 94 18.72 -5.40 -4.83
CA ILE A 94 19.61 -6.29 -4.10
C ILE A 94 21.06 -5.95 -4.51
N PRO A 95 21.91 -5.49 -3.57
CA PRO A 95 23.25 -5.02 -3.90
C PRO A 95 24.14 -6.16 -4.41
N VAL A 96 24.92 -5.83 -5.45
CA VAL A 96 25.99 -6.66 -5.98
C VAL A 96 27.33 -6.27 -5.30
N PRO A 97 28.22 -7.23 -5.00
CA PRO A 97 29.49 -6.91 -4.34
C PRO A 97 30.37 -6.04 -5.24
N ALA A 98 31.23 -5.23 -4.62
CA ALA A 98 32.08 -4.26 -5.33
C ALA A 98 33.02 -4.90 -6.37
N SER A 99 33.38 -6.18 -6.18
CA SER A 99 34.13 -7.01 -7.12
C SER A 99 33.39 -7.20 -8.47
N LEU A 100 32.06 -7.08 -8.47
CA LEU A 100 31.18 -7.36 -9.61
C LEU A 100 30.42 -6.12 -10.10
N SER A 101 30.45 -5.00 -9.38
CA SER A 101 29.61 -3.80 -9.67
C SER A 101 29.92 -3.11 -11.01
N GLY A 102 31.03 -3.47 -11.67
CA GLY A 102 31.35 -3.04 -13.05
C GLY A 102 30.92 -4.02 -14.15
N LEU A 103 30.49 -5.22 -13.76
CA LEU A 103 30.10 -6.32 -14.66
C LEU A 103 28.60 -6.58 -14.62
N VAL A 104 28.00 -6.43 -13.44
CA VAL A 104 26.61 -6.79 -13.14
C VAL A 104 25.96 -5.64 -12.38
N GLN A 105 24.72 -5.33 -12.73
CA GLN A 105 23.90 -4.35 -12.01
C GLN A 105 23.24 -5.00 -10.80
N ASP A 106 22.95 -4.22 -9.75
CA ASP A 106 22.14 -4.66 -8.62
C ASP A 106 20.88 -5.39 -9.07
N LEU A 107 20.54 -6.50 -8.41
CA LEU A 107 19.44 -7.37 -8.83
C LEU A 107 18.09 -6.77 -8.42
N GLY A 108 17.03 -7.15 -9.13
CA GLY A 108 15.67 -6.80 -8.75
C GLY A 108 15.23 -7.58 -7.52
N GLY A 109 14.52 -6.92 -6.61
CA GLY A 109 13.80 -7.61 -5.54
C GLY A 109 12.46 -8.19 -6.01
N VAL A 110 11.77 -8.88 -5.10
CA VAL A 110 10.37 -9.30 -5.27
C VAL A 110 9.54 -8.90 -4.06
N VAL A 111 8.25 -8.64 -4.29
CA VAL A 111 7.24 -8.36 -3.27
C VAL A 111 5.99 -9.18 -3.58
N GLY A 112 5.26 -9.60 -2.56
CA GLY A 112 4.08 -10.42 -2.76
C GLY A 112 3.22 -10.59 -1.53
N VAL A 113 2.15 -11.37 -1.71
CA VAL A 113 1.23 -11.79 -0.65
C VAL A 113 0.82 -13.23 -0.89
N VAL A 114 0.79 -14.02 0.18
CA VAL A 114 0.06 -15.29 0.26
C VAL A 114 -1.31 -14.97 0.81
N ALA A 115 -2.37 -15.36 0.10
CA ALA A 115 -3.75 -15.19 0.50
C ALA A 115 -4.44 -16.56 0.58
N ILE A 116 -5.11 -16.83 1.70
CA ILE A 116 -5.90 -18.05 1.92
C ILE A 116 -7.29 -17.60 2.36
N LEU A 117 -8.28 -17.85 1.51
CA LEU A 117 -9.69 -17.63 1.82
C LEU A 117 -10.26 -18.94 2.36
N MET A 118 -10.97 -18.86 3.48
CA MET A 118 -11.54 -20.02 4.17
C MET A 118 -12.95 -19.69 4.64
N GLU A 119 -13.73 -20.74 4.81
CA GLU A 119 -15.05 -20.73 5.42
C GLU A 119 -14.91 -21.07 6.91
N GLU A 120 -15.63 -20.35 7.77
CA GLU A 120 -15.63 -20.59 9.22
C GLU A 120 -16.53 -21.78 9.57
N ASP A 121 -16.01 -22.72 10.37
CA ASP A 121 -16.75 -23.86 10.90
C ASP A 121 -16.51 -24.02 12.42
N ASN A 122 -16.05 -25.20 12.86
CA ASN A 122 -15.87 -25.52 14.28
C ASN A 122 -14.43 -25.33 14.76
N VAL A 123 -13.53 -24.76 13.96
CA VAL A 123 -12.21 -24.37 14.47
C VAL A 123 -12.41 -23.22 15.46
N SER A 124 -11.74 -23.26 16.60
CA SER A 124 -11.76 -22.13 17.53
C SER A 124 -10.91 -20.96 17.01
N ASP A 125 -11.25 -19.74 17.41
CA ASP A 125 -10.42 -18.53 17.19
C ASP A 125 -8.93 -18.76 17.51
N ASP A 126 -8.64 -19.39 18.66
CA ASP A 126 -7.28 -19.70 19.09
C ASP A 126 -6.58 -20.70 18.15
N GLY A 127 -7.33 -21.65 17.61
CA GLY A 127 -6.89 -22.62 16.61
C GLY A 127 -6.60 -21.98 15.26
N ALA A 128 -7.49 -21.10 14.79
CA ALA A 128 -7.29 -20.32 13.57
C ALA A 128 -6.05 -19.43 13.68
N GLU A 129 -5.90 -18.69 14.78
CA GLU A 129 -4.71 -17.89 15.06
C GLU A 129 -3.43 -18.72 15.17
N ALA A 130 -3.51 -19.93 15.72
CA ALA A 130 -2.38 -20.85 15.71
C ALA A 130 -1.99 -21.32 14.31
N GLY A 131 -2.97 -21.68 13.48
CA GLY A 131 -2.78 -22.02 12.08
C GLY A 131 -2.14 -20.87 11.31
N HIS A 132 -2.62 -19.64 11.50
CA HIS A 132 -2.06 -18.45 10.88
C HIS A 132 -0.61 -18.17 11.32
N ARG A 133 -0.28 -18.32 12.61
CA ARG A 133 1.13 -18.21 13.06
C ARG A 133 2.04 -19.28 12.44
N ALA A 134 1.52 -20.47 12.22
CA ALA A 134 2.26 -21.52 11.54
C ALA A 134 2.44 -21.22 10.04
N LEU A 135 1.43 -20.63 9.40
CA LEU A 135 1.51 -20.11 8.04
C LEU A 135 2.62 -19.07 7.92
N ASP A 136 2.65 -18.06 8.79
CA ASP A 136 3.71 -17.03 8.84
C ASP A 136 5.12 -17.64 8.92
N ALA A 137 5.30 -18.63 9.80
CA ALA A 137 6.57 -19.32 9.99
C ALA A 137 6.94 -20.17 8.76
N ALA A 138 5.97 -20.86 8.17
CA ALA A 138 6.17 -21.72 7.02
C ALA A 138 6.50 -20.90 5.76
N VAL A 139 5.81 -19.77 5.53
CA VAL A 139 6.12 -18.81 4.45
C VAL A 139 7.55 -18.26 4.62
N ARG A 140 7.93 -17.86 5.84
CA ARG A 140 9.31 -17.42 6.11
C ARG A 140 10.34 -18.50 5.78
N GLY A 141 10.08 -19.75 6.15
CA GLY A 141 10.94 -20.89 5.83
C GLY A 141 11.06 -21.16 4.33
N ALA A 142 9.94 -21.13 3.60
CA ALA A 142 9.91 -21.30 2.15
C ALA A 142 10.72 -20.20 1.43
N LEU A 143 10.51 -18.93 1.82
CA LEU A 143 11.25 -17.79 1.28
C LEU A 143 12.76 -17.87 1.61
N GLN A 144 13.13 -18.37 2.79
CA GLN A 144 14.54 -18.59 3.12
C GLN A 144 15.16 -19.65 2.21
N GLN A 145 14.46 -20.78 1.98
CA GLN A 145 14.93 -21.81 1.06
C GLN A 145 15.06 -21.29 -0.39
N ILE A 146 14.17 -20.39 -0.81
CA ILE A 146 14.33 -19.68 -2.08
C ILE A 146 15.64 -18.88 -2.04
N ILE A 147 15.85 -18.00 -1.06
CA ILE A 147 17.09 -17.21 -0.98
C ILE A 147 18.35 -18.10 -1.02
N ASP A 148 18.36 -19.21 -0.27
CA ASP A 148 19.52 -20.10 -0.15
C ASP A 148 19.84 -20.86 -1.45
N THR A 149 18.87 -20.99 -2.37
CA THR A 149 19.02 -21.72 -3.64
C THR A 149 19.14 -20.82 -4.86
N ARG A 150 19.00 -19.50 -4.70
CA ARG A 150 19.01 -18.53 -5.79
C ARG A 150 20.39 -17.90 -5.99
N SER A 151 20.69 -17.61 -7.25
CA SER A 151 21.98 -17.12 -7.70
C SER A 151 21.82 -16.11 -8.83
N LEU A 152 22.92 -15.50 -9.26
CA LEU A 152 22.91 -14.55 -10.37
C LEU A 152 22.29 -15.12 -11.65
N THR A 153 22.46 -16.43 -11.90
CA THR A 153 21.95 -17.11 -13.11
C THR A 153 20.67 -17.88 -12.88
N ASN A 154 20.17 -17.95 -11.64
CA ASN A 154 18.94 -18.62 -11.25
C ASN A 154 18.19 -17.73 -10.27
N GLN A 155 17.50 -16.70 -10.79
CA GLN A 155 16.80 -15.70 -9.98
C GLN A 155 15.30 -15.98 -9.87
N ASP A 156 14.73 -16.68 -10.85
CA ASP A 156 13.28 -16.91 -10.93
C ASP A 156 12.83 -18.11 -10.09
N VAL A 157 11.56 -18.10 -9.69
CA VAL A 157 10.87 -19.23 -9.06
C VAL A 157 9.81 -19.70 -10.04
N SER A 158 9.83 -20.97 -10.42
CA SER A 158 8.83 -21.51 -11.33
C SER A 158 7.50 -21.76 -10.62
N ASP A 159 6.40 -21.80 -11.36
CA ASP A 159 5.07 -22.12 -10.80
C ASP A 159 5.06 -23.49 -10.10
N SER A 160 5.84 -24.45 -10.60
CA SER A 160 5.96 -25.76 -9.95
C SER A 160 6.69 -25.71 -8.60
N GLU A 161 7.69 -24.84 -8.47
CA GLU A 161 8.35 -24.61 -7.17
C GLU A 161 7.40 -23.90 -6.21
N ILE A 162 6.64 -22.90 -6.68
CA ILE A 162 5.62 -22.20 -5.88
C ILE A 162 4.57 -23.21 -5.38
N GLN A 163 4.09 -24.11 -6.24
CA GLN A 163 3.14 -25.14 -5.83
C GLN A 163 3.76 -26.08 -4.77
N GLY A 164 4.99 -26.55 -4.98
CA GLY A 164 5.66 -27.41 -4.00
C GLY A 164 5.87 -26.74 -2.63
N PHE A 165 6.13 -25.43 -2.59
CA PHE A 165 6.14 -24.67 -1.34
C PHE A 165 4.75 -24.53 -0.73
N THR A 166 3.72 -24.31 -1.55
CA THR A 166 2.33 -24.18 -1.12
C THR A 166 1.86 -25.45 -0.42
N ASP A 167 2.07 -26.63 -1.04
CA ASP A 167 1.70 -27.93 -0.47
C ASP A 167 2.41 -28.19 0.86
N ALA A 168 3.70 -27.83 0.96
CA ALA A 168 4.49 -28.00 2.18
C ALA A 168 4.07 -27.03 3.31
N ILE A 169 3.58 -25.85 2.96
CA ILE A 169 3.03 -24.88 3.89
C ILE A 169 1.69 -25.38 4.44
N GLU A 170 0.79 -25.84 3.56
CA GLU A 170 -0.53 -26.38 3.92
C GLU A 170 -0.41 -27.51 4.95
N ALA A 171 0.51 -28.46 4.73
CA ALA A 171 0.77 -29.55 5.66
C ALA A 171 1.17 -29.06 7.07
N ARG A 172 2.04 -28.04 7.15
CA ARG A 172 2.51 -27.48 8.44
C ARG A 172 1.42 -26.70 9.16
N VAL A 173 0.58 -25.99 8.42
CA VAL A 173 -0.57 -25.27 8.97
C VAL A 173 -1.55 -26.25 9.60
N LYS A 174 -1.88 -27.32 8.88
CA LYS A 174 -2.76 -28.39 9.37
C LYS A 174 -2.22 -29.03 10.65
N ASP A 175 -0.93 -29.37 10.68
CA ASP A 175 -0.28 -29.94 11.88
C ASP A 175 -0.35 -28.99 13.09
N ALA A 176 -0.19 -27.68 12.86
CA ALA A 176 -0.21 -26.68 13.92
C ALA A 176 -1.60 -26.49 14.54
N ILE A 177 -2.65 -26.47 13.71
CA ILE A 177 -4.05 -26.37 14.17
C ILE A 177 -4.38 -27.56 15.08
N VAL A 178 -4.09 -28.78 14.62
CA VAL A 178 -4.34 -30.01 15.39
C VAL A 178 -3.56 -30.01 16.71
N SER A 179 -2.34 -29.47 16.74
CA SER A 179 -1.50 -29.47 17.95
C SER A 179 -1.96 -28.51 19.05
N GLN A 180 -2.78 -27.50 18.71
CA GLN A 180 -3.21 -26.45 19.64
C GLN A 180 -4.62 -26.65 20.19
N GLN A 181 -5.43 -27.46 19.51
CA GLN A 181 -6.76 -27.83 19.99
C GLN A 181 -6.64 -28.95 21.04
N ASN A 182 -7.40 -28.86 22.12
CA ASN A 182 -7.44 -29.92 23.12
C ASN A 182 -8.06 -31.20 22.52
N VAL A 183 -7.79 -32.37 23.11
CA VAL A 183 -8.27 -33.69 22.59
C VAL A 183 -9.79 -33.72 22.33
N PHE A 184 -10.59 -32.96 23.09
CA PHE A 184 -12.04 -32.83 22.90
C PHE A 184 -12.44 -31.84 21.79
N GLU A 185 -11.64 -30.78 21.57
CA GLU A 185 -11.82 -29.80 20.48
C GLU A 185 -11.38 -30.42 19.14
N ASN A 186 -10.31 -31.21 19.14
CA ASN A 186 -9.87 -32.03 18.00
C ASN A 186 -10.89 -33.10 17.58
N LEU A 187 -11.72 -33.59 18.50
CA LEU A 187 -12.80 -34.53 18.18
C LEU A 187 -14.02 -33.81 17.56
N TRP A 188 -14.22 -32.53 17.88
CA TRP A 188 -15.29 -31.68 17.35
C TRP A 188 -14.91 -31.01 16.02
N SER A 189 -13.66 -30.55 15.86
CA SER A 189 -13.11 -30.04 14.59
C SER A 189 -12.85 -31.14 13.54
N TRP A 190 -12.75 -32.41 13.95
CA TRP A 190 -12.73 -33.55 13.02
C TRP A 190 -14.11 -33.82 12.37
N LEU A 191 -15.20 -33.33 12.97
CA LEU A 191 -16.56 -33.51 12.45
C LEU A 191 -17.00 -32.39 11.48
N ASN A 192 -16.38 -31.20 11.54
CA ASN A 192 -16.45 -30.12 10.52
C ASN A 192 -15.25 -29.17 10.69
N PRO A 193 -14.09 -29.41 10.05
CA PRO A 193 -12.99 -28.45 10.04
C PRO A 193 -13.32 -27.28 9.11
N ASP A 194 -12.81 -26.09 9.38
CA ASP A 194 -12.91 -24.95 8.45
C ASP A 194 -12.42 -25.35 7.06
N ASP A 195 -13.28 -25.12 6.07
CA ASP A 195 -12.96 -25.49 4.71
C ASP A 195 -12.16 -24.40 3.99
N THR A 196 -11.12 -24.83 3.27
CA THR A 196 -10.32 -23.92 2.46
C THR A 196 -11.01 -23.66 1.12
N ILE A 197 -11.62 -22.49 0.97
CA ILE A 197 -12.12 -22.01 -0.32
C ILE A 197 -10.98 -21.92 -1.34
N GLY A 198 -9.83 -21.34 -0.96
CA GLY A 198 -8.69 -21.33 -1.86
C GLY A 198 -7.43 -20.63 -1.38
N VAL A 199 -6.31 -21.01 -2.01
CA VAL A 199 -4.98 -20.45 -1.77
C VAL A 199 -4.46 -19.76 -3.02
N LYS A 200 -3.79 -18.61 -2.84
CA LYS A 200 -3.05 -17.96 -3.91
C LYS A 200 -1.80 -17.24 -3.40
N VAL A 201 -0.71 -17.37 -4.17
CA VAL A 201 0.48 -16.54 -4.03
C VAL A 201 0.53 -15.55 -5.17
N PHE A 202 0.52 -14.25 -4.86
CA PHE A 202 0.78 -13.18 -5.82
C PHE A 202 2.22 -12.71 -5.65
N VAL A 203 2.98 -12.68 -6.76
CA VAL A 203 4.39 -12.28 -6.77
C VAL A 203 4.60 -11.21 -7.82
N PHE A 204 5.28 -10.14 -7.45
CA PHE A 204 5.58 -9.00 -8.31
C PHE A 204 7.09 -8.71 -8.27
N LYS A 205 7.72 -8.63 -9.45
CA LYS A 205 9.16 -8.40 -9.58
C LYS A 205 9.45 -6.92 -9.70
N HIS A 206 10.60 -6.49 -9.19
CA HIS A 206 11.05 -5.10 -9.26
C HIS A 206 10.99 -4.53 -10.68
N ASP A 207 11.42 -5.32 -11.66
CA ASP A 207 11.48 -4.89 -13.06
C ASP A 207 10.11 -4.70 -13.70
N ASP A 208 9.07 -5.36 -13.16
CA ASP A 208 7.69 -5.20 -13.59
C ASP A 208 7.02 -3.98 -12.91
N LEU A 209 7.66 -3.41 -11.89
CA LEU A 209 7.11 -2.33 -11.06
C LEU A 209 7.82 -0.98 -11.25
N ASP A 210 9.05 -0.95 -11.76
CA ASP A 210 9.82 0.28 -12.01
C ASP A 210 9.46 0.89 -13.38
N PRO A 211 9.30 2.23 -13.51
CA PRO A 211 9.43 3.24 -12.47
C PRO A 211 8.17 3.50 -11.64
N ALA A 212 7.00 3.24 -12.20
CA ALA A 212 5.71 3.43 -11.53
C ALA A 212 4.64 2.62 -12.27
N VAL A 213 3.84 1.90 -11.53
CA VAL A 213 2.84 0.98 -12.09
C VAL A 213 1.59 0.99 -11.22
N ASN A 214 0.43 0.79 -11.84
CA ASN A 214 -0.83 0.49 -11.18
C ASN A 214 -1.41 -0.76 -11.84
N LEU A 215 -1.46 -1.86 -11.10
CA LEU A 215 -1.91 -3.17 -11.58
C LEU A 215 -3.09 -3.63 -10.76
N ASP A 216 -4.14 -4.05 -11.46
CA ASP A 216 -5.23 -4.78 -10.85
C ASP A 216 -4.94 -6.28 -10.99
N PHE A 217 -5.29 -7.07 -9.98
CA PHE A 217 -5.16 -8.52 -10.01
C PHE A 217 -6.35 -9.15 -9.29
N SER A 218 -6.69 -10.38 -9.67
CA SER A 218 -7.70 -11.15 -8.97
C SER A 218 -7.38 -12.64 -8.98
N GLN A 219 -8.03 -13.38 -8.10
CA GLN A 219 -8.06 -14.83 -8.12
C GLN A 219 -9.47 -15.30 -7.80
N ARG A 220 -10.03 -16.11 -8.71
CA ARG A 220 -11.31 -16.79 -8.53
C ARG A 220 -11.09 -18.25 -8.15
N TRP A 221 -11.85 -18.75 -7.18
CA TRP A 221 -11.87 -20.14 -6.75
C TRP A 221 -13.29 -20.69 -6.91
N ARG A 222 -13.40 -21.95 -7.36
CA ARG A 222 -14.67 -22.68 -7.51
C ARG A 222 -14.62 -23.92 -6.64
N ASN A 223 -14.51 -23.69 -5.33
CA ASN A 223 -14.38 -24.69 -4.29
C ASN A 223 -15.07 -24.13 -3.04
N GLU A 224 -15.91 -24.93 -2.40
CA GLU A 224 -16.86 -24.46 -1.37
C GLU A 224 -17.60 -23.19 -1.81
N GLY A 225 -18.26 -23.27 -2.97
CA GLY A 225 -18.86 -22.12 -3.65
C GLY A 225 -18.01 -21.59 -4.82
N ASP A 226 -18.24 -20.33 -5.18
CA ASP A 226 -17.58 -19.59 -6.25
C ASP A 226 -17.24 -18.17 -5.77
N TRP A 227 -15.96 -17.93 -5.52
CA TRP A 227 -15.46 -16.74 -4.83
C TRP A 227 -14.36 -16.07 -5.64
N GLU A 228 -14.28 -14.74 -5.62
CA GLU A 228 -13.18 -14.00 -6.25
C GLU A 228 -12.59 -12.91 -5.36
N LEU A 229 -11.30 -13.03 -5.05
CA LEU A 229 -10.52 -12.01 -4.36
C LEU A 229 -9.97 -11.00 -5.37
N PHE A 230 -10.21 -9.71 -5.11
CA PHE A 230 -9.70 -8.60 -5.90
C PHE A 230 -8.62 -7.84 -5.13
N GLY A 231 -7.57 -7.46 -5.85
CA GLY A 231 -6.50 -6.63 -5.31
C GLY A 231 -5.90 -5.69 -6.33
N HIS A 232 -5.09 -4.78 -5.82
CA HIS A 232 -4.41 -3.74 -6.57
C HIS A 232 -3.00 -3.57 -6.03
N LEU A 233 -2.04 -3.38 -6.92
CA LEU A 233 -0.68 -3.01 -6.58
C LEU A 233 -0.35 -1.67 -7.23
N THR A 234 0.13 -0.74 -6.42
CA THR A 234 0.67 0.53 -6.91
C THR A 234 2.14 0.65 -6.52
N SER A 235 2.99 0.97 -7.50
CA SER A 235 4.38 1.32 -7.28
C SER A 235 4.66 2.77 -7.69
N ALA A 236 5.62 3.39 -7.01
CA ALA A 236 6.05 4.75 -7.31
C ALA A 236 7.51 4.98 -6.92
N PRO A 237 8.25 5.88 -7.59
CA PRO A 237 9.53 6.37 -7.11
C PRO A 237 9.35 7.07 -5.75
N LEU A 238 10.41 7.09 -4.94
CA LEU A 238 10.39 7.77 -3.63
C LEU A 238 10.04 9.26 -3.73
N CYS A 239 10.52 9.93 -4.78
CA CYS A 239 10.23 11.34 -4.95
C CYS A 239 8.77 11.52 -5.37
N PRO A 240 7.93 12.25 -4.59
CA PRO A 240 6.51 12.43 -4.92
C PRO A 240 6.29 13.08 -6.28
N VAL A 241 7.22 13.93 -6.69
CA VAL A 241 7.20 14.61 -7.99
C VAL A 241 7.40 13.61 -9.14
N ASP A 242 8.35 12.68 -8.98
CA ASP A 242 8.58 11.61 -9.96
C ASP A 242 7.40 10.62 -9.97
N ALA A 243 6.81 10.31 -8.81
CA ALA A 243 5.60 9.48 -8.71
C ALA A 243 4.41 10.05 -9.48
N LEU A 244 4.16 11.35 -9.34
CA LEU A 244 3.05 12.00 -10.02
C LEU A 244 3.36 12.29 -11.51
N SER A 245 4.63 12.24 -11.93
CA SER A 245 4.99 12.41 -13.35
C SER A 245 4.41 11.29 -14.23
N GLY A 246 4.31 10.07 -13.69
CA GLY A 246 3.68 8.94 -14.38
C GLY A 246 2.20 9.16 -14.72
N LEU A 247 1.53 10.12 -14.06
CA LEU A 247 0.15 10.50 -14.40
C LEU A 247 0.01 11.14 -15.78
N PHE A 248 1.08 11.72 -16.33
CA PHE A 248 1.07 12.34 -17.65
C PHE A 248 1.33 11.32 -18.77
N ASP A 249 1.98 10.20 -18.43
CA ASP A 249 2.20 9.08 -19.35
C ASP A 249 1.03 8.08 -19.36
N ALA A 250 0.31 7.98 -18.24
CA ALA A 250 -0.90 7.17 -18.12
C ALA A 250 -2.00 7.70 -19.05
N ALA A 251 -2.33 6.93 -20.08
CA ALA A 251 -3.49 7.20 -20.92
C ALA A 251 -4.77 7.04 -20.07
N PRO A 252 -5.74 7.96 -20.15
CA PRO A 252 -7.03 7.73 -19.51
C PRO A 252 -7.68 6.48 -20.10
N ALA A 253 -8.24 5.63 -19.24
CA ALA A 253 -9.10 4.53 -19.67
C ALA A 253 -10.23 5.11 -20.55
N GLY A 254 -10.18 4.86 -21.86
CA GLY A 254 -11.13 5.45 -22.83
C GLY A 254 -10.52 6.05 -24.10
N GLY A 255 -9.21 5.91 -24.34
CA GLY A 255 -8.62 6.22 -25.65
C GLY A 255 -8.55 7.71 -26.02
N ALA A 256 -8.70 8.61 -25.05
CA ALA A 256 -8.47 10.03 -25.29
C ALA A 256 -6.99 10.28 -25.61
N LYS A 257 -6.73 11.17 -26.59
CA LYS A 257 -5.38 11.55 -27.05
C LYS A 257 -4.47 11.85 -25.85
N ARG A 258 -3.23 11.33 -25.86
CA ARG A 258 -2.14 11.73 -24.95
C ARG A 258 -2.17 13.26 -24.78
N SER A 259 -2.51 13.75 -23.58
CA SER A 259 -2.46 15.18 -23.31
C SER A 259 -1.00 15.66 -23.22
N ALA A 260 -0.84 16.98 -23.29
CA ALA A 260 0.39 17.80 -23.19
C ALA A 260 1.65 17.11 -22.64
N ALA A 261 2.81 17.43 -23.25
CA ALA A 261 4.13 17.02 -22.80
C ALA A 261 4.27 17.10 -21.27
N ALA A 262 4.85 16.06 -20.67
CA ALA A 262 5.08 16.01 -19.22
C ALA A 262 5.78 17.30 -18.74
N PRO A 263 5.33 17.90 -17.63
CA PRO A 263 5.90 19.14 -17.13
C PRO A 263 7.39 18.95 -16.79
N ASP A 264 8.23 19.94 -17.08
CA ASP A 264 9.64 19.92 -16.67
C ASP A 264 9.76 19.95 -15.15
N LEU A 265 10.21 18.83 -14.57
CA LEU A 265 10.39 18.66 -13.13
C LEU A 265 11.76 19.13 -12.62
N GLY A 266 12.66 19.58 -13.50
CA GLY A 266 13.99 20.07 -13.15
C GLY A 266 13.98 21.11 -12.02
N PRO A 267 13.14 22.16 -12.09
CA PRO A 267 13.06 23.17 -11.04
C PRO A 267 12.62 22.60 -9.67
N MET A 268 11.67 21.67 -9.65
CA MET A 268 11.23 21.03 -8.40
C MET A 268 12.34 20.20 -7.75
N ARG A 269 13.13 19.47 -8.56
CA ARG A 269 14.29 18.72 -8.08
C ARG A 269 15.38 19.66 -7.54
N ALA A 270 15.66 20.76 -8.24
CA ALA A 270 16.61 21.77 -7.79
C ALA A 270 16.18 22.44 -6.47
N PHE A 271 14.88 22.72 -6.30
CA PHE A 271 14.34 23.23 -5.04
C PHE A 271 14.54 22.24 -3.88
N ARG A 272 14.21 20.96 -4.09
CA ARG A 272 14.43 19.88 -3.11
C ARG A 272 15.89 19.78 -2.68
N ASP A 273 16.80 19.85 -3.64
CA ASP A 273 18.23 19.66 -3.38
C ASP A 273 18.92 20.93 -2.83
N GLY A 274 18.27 22.09 -2.93
CA GLY A 274 18.76 23.40 -2.49
C GLY A 274 17.91 24.05 -1.38
N GLU A 275 16.99 24.94 -1.76
CA GLU A 275 16.20 25.79 -0.84
C GLU A 275 15.44 25.01 0.23
N TYR A 276 14.91 23.83 -0.11
CA TYR A 276 14.22 22.97 0.84
C TYR A 276 15.11 22.60 2.04
N ARG A 277 16.41 22.35 1.82
CA ARG A 277 17.37 22.03 2.90
C ARG A 277 17.60 23.20 3.85
N ARG A 278 17.30 24.44 3.43
CA ARG A 278 17.37 25.63 4.28
C ARG A 278 16.13 25.83 5.15
N MET A 279 15.07 25.05 4.91
CA MET A 279 13.80 25.10 5.65
C MET A 279 13.50 23.74 6.31
N PRO A 280 14.26 23.34 7.35
CA PRO A 280 14.13 22.02 7.97
C PRO A 280 12.71 21.72 8.50
N GLY A 281 11.93 22.76 8.82
CA GLY A 281 10.53 22.61 9.22
C GLY A 281 9.59 22.11 8.13
N LEU A 282 10.00 22.09 6.86
CA LEU A 282 9.24 21.45 5.78
C LEU A 282 9.40 19.93 5.75
N ALA A 283 10.42 19.38 6.43
CA ALA A 283 10.71 17.95 6.41
C ALA A 283 9.55 17.05 6.86
N PRO A 284 8.82 17.38 7.94
CA PRO A 284 7.65 16.59 8.35
C PRO A 284 6.53 16.58 7.30
N TRP A 285 6.31 17.69 6.57
CA TRP A 285 5.29 17.77 5.52
C TRP A 285 5.67 16.95 4.29
N PHE A 286 6.95 16.99 3.91
CA PHE A 286 7.45 16.19 2.81
C PHE A 286 7.40 14.69 3.14
N ALA A 287 7.75 14.31 4.36
CA ALA A 287 7.62 12.94 4.83
C ALA A 287 6.16 12.43 4.77
N LEU A 288 5.18 13.30 5.05
CA LEU A 288 3.76 12.95 4.84
C LEU A 288 3.40 12.78 3.36
N ALA A 289 3.87 13.68 2.50
CA ALA A 289 3.66 13.57 1.06
C ALA A 289 4.28 12.27 0.50
N GLU A 290 5.52 11.95 0.87
CA GLU A 290 6.20 10.69 0.52
C GLU A 290 5.44 9.47 1.07
N ARG A 291 4.98 9.53 2.32
CA ARG A 291 4.18 8.46 2.94
C ARG A 291 2.90 8.16 2.18
N HIS A 292 2.25 9.16 1.60
CA HIS A 292 0.96 8.95 0.94
C HIS A 292 0.98 9.04 -0.58
N ALA A 293 2.13 9.29 -1.22
CA ALA A 293 2.26 9.46 -2.66
C ALA A 293 1.62 8.31 -3.47
N ALA A 294 1.92 7.06 -3.11
CA ALA A 294 1.34 5.88 -3.79
C ALA A 294 -0.19 5.79 -3.62
N ARG A 295 -0.72 6.13 -2.44
CA ARG A 295 -2.18 6.15 -2.20
C ARG A 295 -2.87 7.26 -2.97
N VAL A 296 -2.28 8.47 -2.98
CA VAL A 296 -2.79 9.60 -3.76
C VAL A 296 -2.77 9.27 -5.25
N LEU A 297 -1.69 8.64 -5.73
CA LEU A 297 -1.58 8.17 -7.11
C LEU A 297 -2.70 7.18 -7.46
N ARG A 298 -2.95 6.17 -6.62
CA ARG A 298 -4.05 5.22 -6.81
C ARG A 298 -5.41 5.92 -6.84
N LEU A 299 -5.71 6.76 -5.85
CA LEU A 299 -6.97 7.52 -5.79
C LEU A 299 -7.16 8.38 -7.06
N ALA A 300 -6.09 9.01 -7.52
CA ALA A 300 -6.09 9.78 -8.75
C ALA A 300 -6.38 8.90 -9.99
N LEU A 301 -5.73 7.74 -10.11
CA LEU A 301 -5.95 6.82 -11.24
C LEU A 301 -7.36 6.20 -11.24
N ALA A 302 -7.93 5.97 -10.06
CA ALA A 302 -9.28 5.43 -9.92
C ALA A 302 -10.40 6.46 -10.18
N GLN A 303 -10.14 7.76 -10.03
CA GLN A 303 -11.17 8.81 -10.12
C GLN A 303 -10.72 9.96 -11.05
N PRO A 304 -11.39 10.17 -12.20
CA PRO A 304 -10.98 11.18 -13.19
C PRO A 304 -10.84 12.60 -12.64
N GLU A 305 -11.68 13.00 -11.68
CA GLU A 305 -11.61 14.32 -11.05
C GLU A 305 -10.37 14.48 -10.15
N LEU A 306 -9.97 13.41 -9.47
CA LEU A 306 -8.76 13.37 -8.67
C LEU A 306 -7.53 13.30 -9.56
N LEU A 307 -7.58 12.59 -10.70
CA LEU A 307 -6.53 12.63 -11.72
C LEU A 307 -6.25 14.05 -12.21
N ALA A 308 -7.30 14.79 -12.57
CA ALA A 308 -7.18 16.18 -12.98
C ALA A 308 -6.57 17.05 -11.87
N SER A 309 -7.01 16.83 -10.62
CA SER A 309 -6.47 17.55 -9.46
C SER A 309 -5.00 17.24 -9.21
N ALA A 310 -4.58 15.98 -9.31
CA ALA A 310 -3.20 15.55 -9.13
C ALA A 310 -2.28 16.13 -10.22
N ARG A 311 -2.72 16.12 -11.49
CA ARG A 311 -1.97 16.76 -12.59
C ARG A 311 -1.77 18.25 -12.36
N LYS A 312 -2.82 18.96 -11.92
CA LYS A 312 -2.73 20.39 -11.56
C LYS A 312 -1.73 20.64 -10.44
N MET A 313 -1.72 19.80 -9.40
CA MET A 313 -0.74 19.92 -8.32
C MET A 313 0.72 19.77 -8.80
N VAL A 314 1.00 18.91 -9.79
CA VAL A 314 2.33 18.80 -10.39
C VAL A 314 2.70 20.05 -11.19
N GLU A 315 1.80 20.53 -12.05
CA GLU A 315 1.99 21.76 -12.84
C GLU A 315 2.33 22.94 -11.92
N TRP A 316 1.61 23.06 -10.81
CA TRP A 316 1.81 24.14 -9.84
C TRP A 316 3.03 23.96 -8.96
N GLY A 317 3.42 22.73 -8.63
CA GLY A 317 4.68 22.48 -7.94
C GLY A 317 5.86 23.15 -8.67
N ASN A 318 5.83 23.15 -10.00
CA ASN A 318 6.81 23.84 -10.81
C ASN A 318 6.70 25.38 -10.73
N LEU A 319 5.47 25.92 -10.81
CA LEU A 319 5.21 27.36 -10.71
C LEU A 319 5.58 27.93 -9.33
N ILE A 320 5.28 27.20 -8.25
CA ILE A 320 5.57 27.57 -6.86
C ILE A 320 7.06 27.84 -6.68
N VAL A 321 7.90 27.00 -7.29
CA VAL A 321 9.36 27.14 -7.22
C VAL A 321 9.87 28.28 -8.10
N GLN A 322 9.34 28.43 -9.30
CA GLN A 322 9.81 29.43 -10.26
C GLN A 322 9.34 30.85 -9.93
N ARG A 323 8.21 30.99 -9.25
CA ARG A 323 7.55 32.27 -8.98
C ARG A 323 7.21 32.41 -7.49
N PRO A 324 8.22 32.47 -6.60
CA PRO A 324 8.02 32.39 -5.16
C PRO A 324 7.18 33.54 -4.58
N ASP A 325 7.12 34.68 -5.28
CA ASP A 325 6.44 35.88 -4.79
C ASP A 325 5.02 36.04 -5.39
N GLU A 326 4.58 35.13 -6.27
CA GLU A 326 3.18 35.06 -6.70
C GLU A 326 2.28 34.49 -5.60
N ARG A 327 1.02 34.92 -5.58
CA ARG A 327 0.00 34.47 -4.62
C ARG A 327 -0.54 33.09 -5.01
N LEU A 328 -0.73 32.22 -4.01
CA LEU A 328 -1.51 31.01 -4.16
C LEU A 328 -2.93 31.36 -4.62
N SER A 329 -3.30 30.91 -5.81
CA SER A 329 -4.67 31.04 -6.30
C SER A 329 -5.64 30.17 -5.49
N GLU A 330 -6.93 30.51 -5.50
CA GLU A 330 -7.98 29.68 -4.89
C GLU A 330 -8.08 28.29 -5.52
N GLU A 331 -7.72 28.18 -6.79
CA GLU A 331 -7.68 26.90 -7.49
C GLU A 331 -6.62 25.99 -6.84
N HIS A 332 -5.44 26.54 -6.47
CA HIS A 332 -4.37 25.81 -5.79
C HIS A 332 -4.87 25.06 -4.57
N VAL A 333 -5.50 25.80 -3.68
CA VAL A 333 -6.01 25.28 -2.42
C VAL A 333 -7.12 24.25 -2.68
N ARG A 334 -7.97 24.47 -3.67
CA ARG A 334 -9.11 23.59 -3.99
C ARG A 334 -8.69 22.22 -4.52
N HIS A 335 -7.72 22.13 -5.42
CA HIS A 335 -7.25 20.82 -5.89
C HIS A 335 -6.49 20.06 -4.80
N ALA A 336 -5.70 20.75 -3.98
CA ALA A 336 -5.09 20.14 -2.80
C ALA A 336 -6.16 19.63 -1.81
N GLU A 337 -7.21 20.41 -1.57
CA GLU A 337 -8.34 20.03 -0.71
C GLU A 337 -9.06 18.79 -1.24
N ARG A 338 -9.31 18.67 -2.55
CA ARG A 338 -9.94 17.49 -3.15
C ARG A 338 -9.13 16.21 -2.93
N LEU A 339 -7.82 16.25 -3.19
CA LEU A 339 -6.94 15.09 -3.01
C LEU A 339 -6.86 14.68 -1.54
N LEU A 340 -6.72 15.65 -0.63
CA LEU A 340 -6.68 15.37 0.80
C LEU A 340 -8.05 14.93 1.34
N ALA A 341 -9.16 15.44 0.82
CA ALA A 341 -10.50 14.99 1.19
C ALA A 341 -10.71 13.53 0.81
N ALA A 342 -10.30 13.13 -0.41
CA ALA A 342 -10.32 11.73 -0.83
C ALA A 342 -9.43 10.86 0.07
N LEU A 343 -8.20 11.30 0.37
CA LEU A 343 -7.31 10.59 1.29
C LEU A 343 -7.89 10.52 2.72
N SER A 344 -8.66 11.52 3.16
CA SER A 344 -9.31 11.55 4.47
C SER A 344 -10.48 10.58 4.62
N ALA A 345 -11.02 10.09 3.49
CA ALA A 345 -12.05 9.07 3.43
C ALA A 345 -11.47 7.64 3.30
N HIS A 346 -10.14 7.49 3.22
CA HIS A 346 -9.48 6.20 3.05
C HIS A 346 -9.71 5.26 4.24
N ARG A 347 -9.73 3.94 4.02
CA ARG A 347 -9.95 2.93 5.09
C ARG A 347 -8.90 2.99 6.21
N ARG A 348 -7.64 3.25 5.85
CA ARG A 348 -6.52 3.37 6.79
C ARG A 348 -6.57 4.59 7.70
N ARG A 349 -6.48 4.35 9.01
CA ARG A 349 -6.53 5.39 10.05
C ARG A 349 -5.43 6.44 9.94
N ASP A 350 -4.19 6.03 9.67
CA ASP A 350 -3.04 6.93 9.51
C ASP A 350 -3.24 7.89 8.33
N ALA A 351 -3.67 7.39 7.16
CA ALA A 351 -4.03 8.22 6.01
C ALA A 351 -5.11 9.24 6.37
N ARG A 352 -6.18 8.81 7.06
CA ARG A 352 -7.26 9.72 7.51
C ARG A 352 -6.75 10.82 8.44
N VAL A 353 -5.92 10.46 9.40
CA VAL A 353 -5.36 11.38 10.39
C VAL A 353 -4.42 12.38 9.73
N ASP A 354 -3.50 11.91 8.89
CA ASP A 354 -2.50 12.76 8.24
C ASP A 354 -3.14 13.69 7.19
N ALA A 355 -4.13 13.20 6.43
CA ALA A 355 -4.94 14.04 5.54
C ALA A 355 -5.72 15.11 6.32
N SER A 356 -6.32 14.76 7.45
CA SER A 356 -7.04 15.72 8.31
C SER A 356 -6.10 16.81 8.85
N ARG A 357 -4.86 16.46 9.21
CA ARG A 357 -3.84 17.42 9.64
C ARG A 357 -3.48 18.37 8.50
N ALA A 358 -3.26 17.86 7.29
CA ALA A 358 -2.97 18.67 6.11
C ALA A 358 -4.14 19.59 5.72
N LEU A 359 -5.38 19.09 5.75
CA LEU A 359 -6.59 19.89 5.51
C LEU A 359 -6.70 21.06 6.51
N SER A 360 -6.31 20.86 7.77
CA SER A 360 -6.40 21.90 8.80
C SER A 360 -5.48 23.10 8.54
N VAL A 361 -4.37 22.90 7.82
CA VAL A 361 -3.41 23.97 7.50
C VAL A 361 -3.66 24.60 6.13
N LEU A 362 -4.28 23.89 5.18
CA LEU A 362 -4.51 24.39 3.82
C LEU A 362 -5.21 25.75 3.80
N ARG A 363 -6.21 25.95 4.66
CA ARG A 363 -6.95 27.21 4.75
C ARG A 363 -6.08 28.39 5.19
N ALA A 364 -5.07 28.15 6.02
CA ALA A 364 -4.14 29.18 6.44
C ALA A 364 -3.16 29.59 5.33
N LEU A 365 -3.10 28.84 4.22
CA LEU A 365 -2.31 29.20 3.04
C LEU A 365 -3.04 30.18 2.11
N HIS A 366 -4.34 30.35 2.29
CA HIS A 366 -5.14 31.22 1.43
C HIS A 366 -4.60 32.66 1.43
N GLY A 367 -4.44 33.23 0.24
CA GLY A 367 -3.94 34.58 0.03
C GLY A 367 -2.43 34.77 0.25
N LYS A 368 -1.69 33.77 0.72
CA LYS A 368 -0.22 33.85 0.88
C LYS A 368 0.49 33.78 -0.46
N THR A 369 1.66 34.40 -0.56
CA THR A 369 2.61 34.07 -1.64
C THR A 369 3.13 32.64 -1.49
N HIS A 370 3.66 32.06 -2.56
CA HIS A 370 4.30 30.73 -2.50
C HIS A 370 5.40 30.69 -1.41
N ARG A 371 6.22 31.74 -1.31
CA ARG A 371 7.25 31.91 -0.27
C ARG A 371 6.65 31.97 1.12
N GLU A 372 5.63 32.79 1.33
CA GLU A 372 4.96 32.92 2.63
C GLU A 372 4.28 31.61 3.05
N ALA A 373 3.70 30.88 2.08
CA ALA A 373 3.10 29.57 2.33
C ALA A 373 4.15 28.54 2.75
N MET A 374 5.30 28.48 2.07
CA MET A 374 6.42 27.62 2.46
C MET A 374 6.96 27.98 3.85
N GLN A 375 7.15 29.28 4.14
CA GLN A 375 7.59 29.73 5.47
C GLN A 375 6.57 29.38 6.55
N PHE A 376 5.27 29.53 6.26
CA PHE A 376 4.21 29.14 7.17
C PHE A 376 4.24 27.63 7.45
N LEU A 377 4.29 26.79 6.41
CA LEU A 377 4.40 25.34 6.57
C LEU A 377 5.67 24.94 7.32
N ALA A 378 6.81 25.62 7.07
CA ALA A 378 8.04 25.39 7.81
C ALA A 378 7.93 25.76 9.30
N SER A 379 7.03 26.68 9.64
CA SER A 379 6.79 27.11 11.03
C SER A 379 5.73 26.25 11.75
N VAL A 380 5.04 25.35 11.06
CA VAL A 380 3.91 24.59 11.63
C VAL A 380 4.11 23.10 11.38
N ALA A 381 4.22 22.29 12.43
CA ALA A 381 4.29 20.84 12.27
C ALA A 381 2.90 20.25 11.94
N PRO A 382 2.84 19.13 11.17
CA PRO A 382 1.60 18.42 10.93
C PRO A 382 1.10 17.73 12.21
N ALA A 383 0.28 18.43 12.98
CA ALA A 383 -0.26 17.96 14.25
C ALA A 383 -1.78 18.11 14.31
N ARG A 384 -2.44 17.38 15.21
CA ARG A 384 -3.91 17.43 15.42
C ARG A 384 -4.40 18.85 15.76
N HIS A 385 -3.55 19.63 16.42
CA HIS A 385 -3.72 21.05 16.70
C HIS A 385 -2.42 21.76 16.32
N PRO A 386 -2.27 22.20 15.06
CA PRO A 386 -1.05 22.83 14.62
C PRO A 386 -0.85 24.14 15.39
N THR A 387 0.31 24.27 16.03
CA THR A 387 0.78 25.50 16.68
C THR A 387 1.96 26.05 15.91
N VAL A 388 2.04 27.38 15.78
CA VAL A 388 3.19 28.03 15.16
C VAL A 388 4.40 27.88 16.08
N ALA A 389 5.53 27.43 15.54
CA ALA A 389 6.79 27.33 16.25
C ALA A 389 7.17 28.69 16.86
N GLY A 390 7.43 28.71 18.17
CA GLY A 390 7.69 29.94 18.93
C GLY A 390 6.45 30.70 19.41
N ASN A 391 5.23 30.26 19.09
CA ASN A 391 4.00 30.84 19.61
C ASN A 391 2.93 29.77 19.90
N PRO A 392 3.00 29.06 21.04
CA PRO A 392 2.05 27.99 21.39
C PRO A 392 0.61 28.47 21.60
N SER A 393 0.40 29.77 21.82
CA SER A 393 -0.93 30.41 21.87
C SER A 393 -1.57 30.64 20.50
N ALA A 394 -0.77 30.72 19.43
CA ALA A 394 -1.27 30.83 18.06
C ALA A 394 -1.65 29.45 17.53
N ARG A 395 -2.82 28.96 17.95
CA ARG A 395 -3.44 27.77 17.34
C ARG A 395 -3.95 28.12 15.95
N VAL A 396 -3.66 27.27 14.97
CA VAL A 396 -4.37 27.28 13.69
C VAL A 396 -5.80 26.81 13.99
N GLN A 397 -6.73 27.76 14.18
CA GLN A 397 -8.10 27.41 14.53
C GLN A 397 -8.80 26.79 13.32
N PRO A 398 -9.37 25.57 13.43
CA PRO A 398 -10.34 25.11 12.46
C PRO A 398 -11.57 26.03 12.59
N ARG A 399 -11.89 26.78 11.54
CA ARG A 399 -13.10 27.62 11.51
C ARG A 399 -14.30 26.72 11.81
N ARG A 400 -15.03 26.98 12.91
CA ARG A 400 -16.31 26.31 13.22
C ARG A 400 -17.18 26.36 11.96
N ARG A 401 -17.78 25.24 11.56
CA ARG A 401 -18.84 25.24 10.54
C ARG A 401 -19.88 26.26 11.01
N GLY A 402 -19.98 27.37 10.30
CA GLY A 402 -20.96 28.40 10.59
C GLY A 402 -22.34 27.79 10.38
N GLY A 403 -23.03 27.53 11.48
CA GLY A 403 -24.48 27.56 11.47
C GLY A 403 -24.88 29.02 11.47
N ASP A 404 -25.07 29.60 10.29
CA ASP A 404 -25.95 30.75 10.12
C ASP A 404 -27.36 30.14 10.08
N ALA A 405 -28.16 30.17 11.16
CA ALA A 405 -28.82 31.33 11.71
C ALA A 405 -29.58 32.11 10.62
N ALA A 406 -30.57 31.46 10.00
CA ALA A 406 -31.73 32.15 9.46
C ALA A 406 -32.63 32.58 10.64
N ALA A 407 -32.44 33.81 11.11
CA ALA A 407 -33.45 34.55 11.85
C ALA A 407 -33.55 35.94 11.22
N GLY A 408 -34.62 36.17 10.48
CA GLY A 408 -34.94 37.43 9.83
C GLY A 408 -36.24 37.31 9.05
N GLY A 409 -37.34 37.69 9.67
CA GLY A 409 -38.70 37.71 9.12
C GLY A 409 -39.74 37.64 10.22
#